data_AF-A0A9P4MKU3-F1
#
_entry.id   AF-A0A9P4MKU3-F1
#
_cell.length_a   1.000
_cell.length_b   1.000
_cell.length_c   1.000
_cell.angle_alpha   90.00
_cell.angle_beta   90.00
_cell.angle_gamma   90.00
#
_symmetry.space_group_name_H-M   'P 1'
#
loop_
_entity.id
_entity.type
_entity.pdbx_description
1 polymer ?
#
loop_
_entity_poly.entity_id
_entity_poly.type
_entity_poly.pdbx_seq_one_letter_code
_entity_poly.pdbx_strand_id
1 'polypeptide(L)'
;MSLTLKLASLAIRTLAKPVGNSIKARAREHDGFRRLFIKFAQGLHRVDMRMRLGILHDAAAQERMHAREAAEQAAAVAKKRLEAATPTVRTEAAQVKFDAEVQKAKESAGGEGAKKEPPKEEKKKPKIRPLTDARAIELGANFASETFIFMVAAGLLVFERWWSKRKEAVKDEHVVERLRSLEEQTERVSHLEREIRRLRGETVPEPPSKAKEEDPTLVKEGEKEVQVVAAS
;
A
#
# COMPACT_ATOMS: atom_id res chain seq x y z
N MET A 1 28.84 -8.77 16.56
CA MET A 1 27.49 -8.19 16.67
C MET A 1 27.57 -6.68 16.66
N SER A 2 26.98 -6.09 15.62
CA SER A 2 27.01 -4.70 15.20
C SER A 2 26.75 -3.68 16.32
N LEU A 3 27.76 -2.85 16.61
CA LEU A 3 27.68 -1.66 17.48
C LEU A 3 26.50 -0.75 17.09
N THR A 4 26.22 -0.62 15.80
CA THR A 4 25.10 0.15 15.27
C THR A 4 23.75 -0.38 15.72
N LEU A 5 23.52 -1.71 15.70
CA LEU A 5 22.28 -2.32 16.20
C LEU A 5 22.12 -2.16 17.72
N LYS A 6 23.23 -2.18 18.47
CA LYS A 6 23.22 -1.93 19.91
C LYS A 6 22.87 -0.48 20.25
N LEU A 7 23.42 0.48 19.51
CA LEU A 7 23.09 1.90 19.69
C LEU A 7 21.64 2.20 19.27
N ALA A 8 21.18 1.61 18.16
CA ALA A 8 19.80 1.73 17.71
C ALA A 8 18.80 1.15 18.72
N SER A 9 19.05 -0.08 19.22
CA SER A 9 18.18 -0.68 20.24
C SER A 9 18.19 0.09 21.58
N LEU A 10 19.33 0.68 21.95
CA LEU A 10 19.45 1.54 23.12
C LEU A 10 18.71 2.88 22.94
N ALA A 11 18.78 3.50 21.75
CA ALA A 11 18.04 4.70 21.38
C ALA A 11 16.52 4.47 21.41
N ILE A 12 16.06 3.35 20.85
CA ILE A 12 14.65 2.96 20.90
C ILE A 12 14.20 2.81 22.36
N ARG A 13 15.00 2.14 23.20
CA ARG A 13 14.66 1.94 24.62
C ARG A 13 14.68 3.24 25.43
N THR A 14 15.62 4.13 25.13
CA THR A 14 15.77 5.42 25.83
C THR A 14 14.73 6.44 25.42
N LEU A 15 14.10 6.32 24.24
CA LEU A 15 13.00 7.19 23.83
C LEU A 15 11.62 6.59 24.15
N ALA A 16 11.42 5.29 23.93
CA ALA A 16 10.12 4.64 24.11
C ALA A 16 9.64 4.65 25.58
N LYS A 17 10.53 4.26 26.50
CA LYS A 17 10.16 4.09 27.91
C LYS A 17 9.85 5.40 28.65
N PRO A 18 10.68 6.45 28.59
CA PRO A 18 10.36 7.69 29.30
C PRO A 18 9.15 8.40 28.70
N VAL A 19 8.94 8.35 27.39
CA VAL A 19 7.75 8.97 26.76
C VAL A 19 6.48 8.26 27.22
N GLY A 20 6.43 6.93 27.15
CA GLY A 20 5.28 6.15 27.61
C GLY A 20 4.98 6.32 29.10
N ASN A 21 6.02 6.34 29.95
CA ASN A 21 5.85 6.56 31.40
C ASN A 21 5.41 7.98 31.72
N SER A 22 5.94 8.99 31.02
CA SER A 22 5.56 10.40 31.22
C SER A 22 4.11 10.67 30.83
N ILE A 23 3.62 10.06 29.74
CA ILE A 23 2.22 10.18 29.31
C ILE A 23 1.29 9.54 30.36
N LYS A 24 1.67 8.38 30.91
CA LYS A 24 0.90 7.71 31.98
C LYS A 24 0.87 8.53 33.27
N ALA A 25 1.97 9.16 33.66
CA ALA A 25 2.03 10.04 34.83
C ALA A 25 1.13 11.27 34.65
N ARG A 26 1.27 11.98 33.52
CA ARG A 26 0.45 13.16 33.19
C ARG A 26 -1.04 12.86 33.06
N ALA A 27 -1.40 11.68 32.55
CA ALA A 27 -2.79 11.23 32.48
C ALA A 27 -3.41 10.94 33.86
N ARG A 28 -2.60 10.74 34.90
CA ARG A 28 -3.07 10.60 36.28
C ARG A 28 -3.11 11.94 37.02
N GLU A 29 -2.14 12.81 36.76
CA GLU A 29 -1.99 14.10 37.43
C GLU A 29 -2.99 15.16 36.92
N HIS A 30 -3.34 15.14 35.64
CA HIS A 30 -4.22 16.16 35.04
C HIS A 30 -5.51 15.58 34.46
N ASP A 31 -6.65 15.94 35.05
CA ASP A 31 -7.99 15.51 34.58
C ASP A 31 -8.33 15.99 33.17
N GLY A 32 -7.94 17.22 32.80
CA GLY A 32 -8.16 17.76 31.45
C GLY A 32 -7.41 16.98 30.38
N PHE A 33 -6.13 16.72 30.64
CA PHE A 33 -5.30 15.88 29.77
C PHE A 33 -5.82 14.44 29.72
N ARG A 34 -6.23 13.86 30.86
CA ARG A 34 -6.84 12.53 30.91
C ARG A 34 -8.05 12.42 30.00
N ARG A 35 -8.98 13.38 30.05
CA ARG A 35 -10.18 13.38 29.19
C ARG A 35 -9.84 13.50 27.72
N LEU A 36 -8.90 14.37 27.35
CA LEU A 36 -8.44 14.52 25.97
C LEU A 36 -7.79 13.23 25.47
N PHE A 37 -6.93 12.62 26.30
CA PHE A 37 -6.22 11.40 25.97
C PHE A 37 -7.14 10.19 25.85
N ILE A 38 -8.13 10.05 26.74
CA ILE A 38 -9.16 9.01 26.65
C ILE A 38 -9.99 9.18 25.38
N LYS A 39 -10.38 10.42 25.01
CA LYS A 39 -11.09 10.67 23.74
C LYS A 39 -10.25 10.26 22.53
N PHE A 40 -8.96 10.58 22.54
CA PHE A 40 -8.01 10.16 21.50
C PHE A 40 -7.92 8.63 21.42
N ALA A 41 -7.67 7.95 22.55
CA ALA A 41 -7.55 6.50 22.62
C ALA A 41 -8.85 5.78 22.20
N GLN A 42 -10.02 6.30 22.60
CA GLN A 42 -11.31 5.78 22.17
C GLN A 42 -11.56 6.01 20.68
N GLY A 43 -11.13 7.15 20.12
CA GLY A 43 -11.17 7.42 18.69
C GLY A 43 -10.34 6.42 17.90
N LEU A 44 -9.10 6.21 18.32
CA LEU A 44 -8.20 5.25 17.70
C LEU A 44 -8.75 3.82 17.79
N HIS A 45 -9.28 3.42 18.95
CA HIS A 45 -9.92 2.12 19.11
C HIS A 45 -11.14 1.94 18.19
N ARG A 46 -11.93 3.01 17.97
CA ARG A 46 -13.04 2.95 17.00
C ARG A 46 -12.55 2.79 15.57
N VAL A 47 -11.45 3.45 15.20
CA VAL A 47 -10.84 3.31 13.87
C VAL A 47 -10.29 1.90 13.68
N ASP A 48 -9.50 1.39 14.63
CA ASP A 48 -8.96 0.02 14.61
C ASP A 48 -10.08 -1.01 14.49
N MET A 49 -11.11 -0.94 15.33
CA MET A 49 -12.26 -1.86 15.26
C MET A 49 -13.07 -1.68 13.98
N ARG A 50 -13.20 -0.46 13.45
CA ARG A 50 -13.88 -0.22 12.16
C ARG A 50 -13.12 -0.83 11.00
N MET A 51 -11.79 -0.71 10.99
CA MET A 51 -10.93 -1.33 9.98
C MET A 51 -10.96 -2.85 10.11
N ARG A 52 -10.85 -3.40 11.33
CA ARG A 52 -10.99 -4.84 11.58
C ARG A 52 -12.34 -5.36 11.11
N LEU A 53 -13.43 -4.74 11.52
CA LEU A 53 -14.78 -5.19 11.15
C LEU A 53 -15.08 -4.96 9.67
N GLY A 54 -14.48 -3.94 9.05
CA GLY A 54 -14.57 -3.69 7.61
C GLY A 54 -13.83 -4.75 6.79
N ILE A 55 -12.57 -5.04 7.15
CA ILE A 55 -11.74 -6.05 6.48
C ILE A 55 -12.26 -7.46 6.75
N LEU A 56 -12.69 -7.76 7.98
CA LEU A 56 -13.17 -9.07 8.36
C LEU A 56 -14.53 -9.41 7.74
N HIS A 57 -15.35 -8.41 7.38
CA HIS A 57 -16.60 -8.66 6.66
C HIS A 57 -16.34 -9.08 5.20
N ASP A 58 -15.30 -8.53 4.57
CA ASP A 58 -14.88 -8.92 3.22
C ASP A 58 -14.14 -10.26 3.25
N ALA A 59 -13.23 -10.45 4.22
CA ALA A 59 -12.51 -11.71 4.43
C ALA A 59 -13.43 -12.88 4.82
N ALA A 60 -14.44 -12.67 5.68
CA ALA A 60 -15.43 -13.71 6.04
C ALA A 60 -16.43 -13.99 4.91
N ALA A 61 -16.61 -13.06 3.97
CA ALA A 61 -17.31 -13.34 2.71
C ALA A 61 -16.41 -14.16 1.77
N GLN A 62 -15.13 -13.81 1.65
CA GLN A 62 -14.12 -14.54 0.87
C GLN A 62 -13.95 -15.98 1.36
N GLU A 63 -13.87 -16.20 2.67
CA GLU A 63 -13.69 -17.53 3.27
C GLU A 63 -14.90 -18.44 3.01
N ARG A 64 -16.12 -17.87 3.00
CA ARG A 64 -17.34 -18.60 2.59
C ARG A 64 -17.38 -18.88 1.09
N MET A 65 -16.79 -18.01 0.26
CA MET A 65 -16.65 -18.25 -1.18
C MET A 65 -15.61 -19.34 -1.45
N HIS A 66 -14.44 -19.31 -0.80
CA HIS A 66 -13.43 -20.36 -0.92
C HIS A 66 -13.91 -21.72 -0.36
N ALA A 67 -14.72 -21.73 0.70
CA ALA A 67 -15.35 -22.95 1.20
C ALA A 67 -16.42 -23.50 0.23
N ARG A 68 -17.19 -22.62 -0.43
CA ARG A 68 -18.15 -23.01 -1.48
C ARG A 68 -17.45 -23.52 -2.73
N GLU A 69 -16.40 -22.84 -3.19
CA GLU A 69 -15.57 -23.27 -4.31
C GLU A 69 -14.87 -24.60 -4.00
N ALA A 70 -14.36 -24.81 -2.79
CA ALA A 70 -13.77 -26.09 -2.38
C ALA A 70 -14.82 -27.21 -2.32
N ALA A 71 -16.05 -26.92 -1.88
CA ALA A 71 -17.14 -27.88 -1.88
C ALA A 71 -17.63 -28.20 -3.31
N GLU A 72 -17.70 -27.20 -4.19
CA GLU A 72 -18.04 -27.37 -5.61
C GLU A 72 -16.94 -28.13 -6.36
N GLN A 73 -15.67 -27.87 -6.06
CA GLN A 73 -14.53 -28.63 -6.59
C GLN A 73 -14.54 -30.07 -6.07
N ALA A 74 -14.80 -30.29 -4.79
CA ALA A 74 -14.94 -31.63 -4.22
C ALA A 74 -16.12 -32.40 -4.85
N ALA A 75 -17.25 -31.72 -5.10
CA ALA A 75 -18.40 -32.29 -5.78
C ALA A 75 -18.12 -32.56 -7.27
N ALA A 76 -17.37 -31.69 -7.95
CA ALA A 76 -16.96 -31.88 -9.34
C ALA A 76 -15.94 -33.02 -9.49
N VAL A 77 -15.01 -33.16 -8.54
CA VAL A 77 -14.06 -34.28 -8.48
C VAL A 77 -14.79 -35.59 -8.15
N ALA A 78 -15.78 -35.58 -7.27
CA ALA A 78 -16.62 -36.73 -6.98
C ALA A 78 -17.44 -37.16 -8.21
N LYS A 79 -18.04 -36.20 -8.95
CA LYS A 79 -18.74 -36.47 -10.21
C LYS A 79 -17.80 -37.04 -11.28
N LYS A 80 -16.61 -36.45 -11.47
CA LYS A 80 -15.60 -36.98 -12.40
C LYS A 80 -15.10 -38.37 -12.01
N ARG A 81 -14.99 -38.67 -10.70
CA ARG A 81 -14.65 -40.03 -10.21
C ARG A 81 -15.77 -41.04 -10.44
N LEU A 82 -17.03 -40.62 -10.32
CA LEU A 82 -18.21 -41.44 -10.60
C LEU A 82 -18.39 -41.69 -12.12
N GLU A 83 -18.08 -40.70 -12.95
CA GLU A 83 -18.09 -40.81 -14.41
C GLU A 83 -16.91 -41.65 -14.94
N ALA A 84 -15.74 -41.56 -14.30
CA ALA A 84 -14.60 -42.43 -14.61
C ALA A 84 -14.81 -43.90 -14.19
N ALA A 85 -15.85 -44.19 -13.40
CA ALA A 85 -16.18 -45.51 -12.91
C ALA A 85 -17.36 -46.18 -13.64
N THR A 86 -17.65 -45.80 -14.90
CA THR A 86 -18.65 -46.50 -15.72
C THR A 86 -18.01 -47.58 -16.60
N PRO A 87 -18.06 -48.88 -16.23
CA PRO A 87 -18.07 -49.95 -17.20
C PRO A 87 -19.47 -50.09 -17.81
N THR A 88 -19.49 -50.19 -19.13
CA THR A 88 -20.62 -50.31 -20.05
C THR A 88 -21.59 -51.45 -19.69
N VAL A 89 -22.90 -51.19 -19.88
CA VAL A 89 -24.12 -52.05 -19.75
C VAL A 89 -24.86 -51.96 -18.40
N ARG A 90 -26.05 -51.31 -18.39
CA ARG A 90 -26.92 -51.07 -17.22
C ARG A 90 -28.12 -52.04 -17.18
N THR A 91 -28.39 -52.60 -16.00
CA THR A 91 -29.68 -53.20 -15.64
C THR A 91 -30.54 -52.21 -14.86
N GLU A 92 -31.85 -52.24 -15.12
CA GLU A 92 -32.87 -51.25 -14.74
C GLU A 92 -33.02 -51.04 -13.21
N ALA A 93 -32.55 -52.00 -12.40
CA ALA A 93 -32.67 -51.95 -10.94
C ALA A 93 -31.68 -50.99 -10.24
N ALA A 94 -30.61 -50.56 -10.91
CA ALA A 94 -29.61 -49.64 -10.34
C ALA A 94 -29.98 -48.16 -10.53
N GLN A 95 -30.76 -47.85 -11.56
CA GLN A 95 -31.21 -46.49 -11.91
C GLN A 95 -32.18 -45.93 -10.85
N VAL A 96 -33.13 -46.76 -10.41
CA VAL A 96 -34.17 -46.38 -9.42
C VAL A 96 -33.57 -46.08 -8.04
N LYS A 97 -32.49 -46.77 -7.66
CA LYS A 97 -31.81 -46.52 -6.38
C LYS A 97 -31.00 -45.23 -6.40
N PHE A 98 -30.38 -44.91 -7.54
CA PHE A 98 -29.65 -43.66 -7.71
C PHE A 98 -30.59 -42.45 -7.78
N ASP A 99 -31.72 -42.57 -8.50
CA ASP A 99 -32.72 -41.50 -8.62
C ASP A 99 -33.49 -41.26 -7.29
N ALA A 100 -33.76 -42.33 -6.51
CA ALA A 100 -34.39 -42.21 -5.20
C ALA A 100 -33.50 -41.52 -4.15
N GLU A 101 -32.19 -41.74 -4.18
CA GLU A 101 -31.26 -41.13 -3.22
C GLU A 101 -30.95 -39.66 -3.58
N VAL A 102 -30.93 -39.33 -4.88
CA VAL A 102 -30.82 -37.95 -5.38
C VAL A 102 -32.11 -37.15 -5.13
N GLN A 103 -33.29 -37.78 -5.16
CA GLN A 103 -34.56 -37.14 -4.81
C GLN A 103 -34.69 -36.90 -3.30
N LYS A 104 -34.26 -37.84 -2.46
CA LYS A 104 -34.25 -37.67 -0.99
C LYS A 104 -33.31 -36.54 -0.51
N ALA A 105 -32.23 -36.30 -1.25
CA ALA A 105 -31.33 -35.17 -1.04
C ALA A 105 -31.90 -33.82 -1.54
N LYS A 106 -32.86 -33.83 -2.47
CA LYS A 106 -33.57 -32.63 -2.95
C LYS A 106 -34.81 -32.29 -2.13
N GLU A 107 -35.49 -33.27 -1.54
CA GLU A 107 -36.65 -33.07 -0.67
C GLU A 107 -36.28 -32.51 0.71
N SER A 108 -35.07 -32.79 1.21
CA SER A 108 -34.54 -32.14 2.42
C SER A 108 -34.09 -30.69 2.20
N ALA A 109 -34.08 -30.23 0.95
CA ALA A 109 -33.77 -28.85 0.57
C ALA A 109 -35.00 -28.03 0.11
N GLY A 110 -36.22 -28.62 0.10
CA GLY A 110 -37.42 -27.97 -0.43
C GLY A 110 -38.68 -28.29 0.37
N GLY A 111 -38.96 -27.47 1.39
CA GLY A 111 -40.24 -27.44 2.11
C GLY A 111 -40.46 -26.06 2.72
N GLU A 112 -41.27 -25.24 2.02
CA GLU A 112 -41.60 -23.84 2.30
C GLU A 112 -42.40 -23.63 3.60
N GLY A 113 -42.29 -22.43 4.20
CA GLY A 113 -43.40 -21.90 5.00
C GLY A 113 -43.10 -20.94 6.16
N ALA A 114 -42.46 -19.79 5.90
CA ALA A 114 -42.90 -18.52 6.51
C ALA A 114 -42.25 -17.33 5.79
N LYS A 115 -43.04 -16.68 4.93
CA LYS A 115 -42.83 -15.30 4.50
C LYS A 115 -42.50 -14.43 5.72
N LYS A 116 -41.26 -14.00 5.83
CA LYS A 116 -40.95 -12.65 6.30
C LYS A 116 -40.29 -11.97 5.12
N GLU A 117 -40.96 -10.92 4.65
CA GLU A 117 -40.38 -9.86 3.82
C GLU A 117 -38.92 -9.64 4.21
N PRO A 118 -38.00 -9.38 3.27
CA PRO A 118 -36.61 -9.10 3.63
C PRO A 118 -36.66 -7.94 4.64
N PRO A 119 -36.29 -8.15 5.92
CA PRO A 119 -36.12 -7.02 6.79
C PRO A 119 -34.97 -6.26 6.14
N LYS A 120 -35.24 -5.05 5.67
CA LYS A 120 -34.23 -4.10 5.20
C LYS A 120 -33.01 -4.32 6.07
N GLU A 121 -31.96 -4.91 5.50
CA GLU A 121 -30.67 -5.07 6.16
C GLU A 121 -30.07 -3.67 6.29
N GLU A 122 -30.64 -2.88 7.19
CA GLU A 122 -29.95 -1.75 7.76
C GLU A 122 -28.75 -2.35 8.46
N LYS A 123 -27.60 -2.29 7.79
CA LYS A 123 -26.28 -2.60 8.33
C LYS A 123 -26.15 -1.89 9.68
N LYS A 124 -26.55 -2.55 10.77
CA LYS A 124 -26.46 -2.01 12.12
C LYS A 124 -24.98 -1.86 12.39
N LYS A 125 -24.50 -0.62 12.29
CA LYS A 125 -23.11 -0.26 12.56
C LYS A 125 -22.73 -0.93 13.89
N PRO A 126 -21.73 -1.82 13.91
CA PRO A 126 -21.39 -2.56 15.11
C PRO A 126 -21.11 -1.57 16.24
N LYS A 127 -21.90 -1.66 17.32
CA LYS A 127 -21.82 -0.73 18.45
C LYS A 127 -20.62 -1.12 19.30
N ILE A 128 -19.47 -0.54 18.97
CA ILE A 128 -18.20 -0.79 19.67
C ILE A 128 -18.31 -0.27 21.10
N ARG A 129 -18.11 -1.16 22.09
CA ARG A 129 -18.12 -0.78 23.51
C ARG A 129 -16.92 0.14 23.79
N PRO A 130 -17.09 1.25 24.53
CA PRO A 130 -15.97 2.10 24.90
C PRO A 130 -15.00 1.34 25.82
N LEU A 131 -13.70 1.58 25.67
CA LEU A 131 -12.68 1.04 26.56
C LEU A 131 -12.80 1.65 27.95
N THR A 132 -12.47 0.85 28.96
CA THR A 132 -12.27 1.34 30.32
C THR A 132 -11.12 2.34 30.34
N ASP A 133 -11.22 3.37 31.18
CA ASP A 133 -10.25 4.48 31.22
C ASP A 133 -8.82 3.99 31.42
N ALA A 134 -8.61 2.99 32.29
CA ALA A 134 -7.29 2.40 32.52
C ALA A 134 -6.71 1.75 31.25
N ARG A 135 -7.50 0.96 30.53
CA ARG A 135 -7.07 0.31 29.28
C ARG A 135 -6.86 1.30 28.16
N ALA A 136 -7.70 2.33 28.07
CA ALA A 136 -7.53 3.41 27.11
C ALA A 136 -6.20 4.15 27.30
N ILE A 137 -5.80 4.38 28.56
CA ILE A 137 -4.51 5.02 28.87
C ILE A 137 -3.34 4.12 28.49
N GLU A 138 -3.40 2.81 28.77
CA GLU A 138 -2.34 1.87 28.41
C GLU A 138 -2.13 1.76 26.90
N LEU A 139 -3.21 1.49 26.16
CA LEU A 139 -3.18 1.34 24.71
C LEU A 139 -2.80 2.65 24.02
N GLY A 140 -3.38 3.76 24.47
CA GLY A 140 -3.05 5.10 23.97
C GLY A 140 -1.59 5.45 24.21
N ALA A 141 -1.03 5.12 25.38
CA ALA A 141 0.37 5.45 25.71
C ALA A 141 1.35 4.63 24.86
N ASN A 142 1.08 3.34 24.65
CA ASN A 142 1.90 2.49 23.79
C ASN A 142 1.90 3.04 22.35
N PHE A 143 0.73 3.31 21.79
CA PHE A 143 0.60 3.88 20.44
C PHE A 143 1.27 5.25 20.31
N ALA A 144 1.13 6.13 21.30
CA ALA A 144 1.76 7.44 21.29
C ALA A 144 3.30 7.35 21.29
N SER A 145 3.88 6.42 22.07
CA SER A 145 5.34 6.21 22.09
C SER A 145 5.88 5.62 20.79
N GLU A 146 5.12 4.73 20.15
CA GLU A 146 5.47 4.14 18.86
C GLU A 146 5.39 5.17 17.74
N THR A 147 4.28 5.93 17.69
CA THR A 147 4.09 7.03 16.73
C THR A 147 5.16 8.09 16.88
N PHE A 148 5.57 8.40 18.10
CA PHE A 148 6.64 9.36 18.35
C PHE A 148 7.97 8.92 17.72
N ILE A 149 8.35 7.65 17.88
CA ILE A 149 9.60 7.12 17.30
C ILE A 149 9.51 7.12 15.76
N PHE A 150 8.38 6.70 15.19
CA PHE A 150 8.18 6.77 13.74
C PHE A 150 8.18 8.21 13.21
N MET A 151 7.63 9.16 13.95
CA MET A 151 7.63 10.59 13.58
C MET A 151 9.04 11.17 13.63
N VAL A 152 9.84 10.82 14.63
CA VAL A 152 11.26 11.21 14.69
C VAL A 152 12.04 10.56 13.54
N ALA A 153 11.83 9.28 13.26
CA ALA A 153 12.50 8.57 12.17
C ALA A 153 12.12 9.13 10.78
N ALA A 154 10.83 9.34 10.52
CA ALA A 154 10.33 9.94 9.29
C ALA A 154 10.77 11.40 9.17
N GLY A 155 10.79 12.14 10.28
CA GLY A 155 11.28 13.51 10.36
C GLY A 155 12.76 13.59 9.99
N LEU A 156 13.60 12.70 10.53
CA LEU A 156 15.02 12.61 10.16
C LEU A 156 15.20 12.25 8.68
N LEU A 157 14.40 11.33 8.16
CA LEU A 157 14.46 10.94 6.74
C LEU A 157 14.07 12.10 5.80
N VAL A 158 12.98 12.80 6.09
CA VAL A 158 12.54 13.96 5.30
C VAL A 158 13.52 15.11 5.44
N PHE A 159 14.04 15.34 6.64
CA PHE A 159 15.04 16.36 6.91
C PHE A 159 16.34 16.09 6.16
N GLU A 160 16.82 14.85 6.17
CA GLU A 160 17.99 14.44 5.39
C GLU A 160 17.75 14.61 3.90
N ARG A 161 16.55 14.26 3.41
CA ARG A 161 16.21 14.47 1.99
C ARG A 161 16.15 15.95 1.63
N TRP A 162 15.55 16.79 2.46
CA TRP A 162 15.44 18.23 2.24
C TRP A 162 16.80 18.94 2.31
N TRP A 163 17.64 18.59 3.28
CA TRP A 163 18.99 19.13 3.39
C TRP A 163 19.89 18.61 2.27
N SER A 164 19.79 17.33 1.90
CA SER A 164 20.57 16.77 0.79
C SER A 164 20.22 17.40 -0.54
N LYS A 165 18.94 17.71 -0.81
CA LYS A 165 18.56 18.48 -2.01
C LYS A 165 19.28 19.82 -2.13
N ARG A 166 19.48 20.54 -1.01
CA ARG A 166 20.27 21.79 -1.01
C ARG A 166 21.74 21.57 -1.37
N LYS A 167 22.31 20.40 -1.04
CA LYS A 167 23.68 20.03 -1.41
C LYS A 167 23.79 19.46 -2.83
N GLU A 168 22.74 18.79 -3.31
CA GLU A 168 22.66 18.24 -4.67
C GLU A 168 22.60 19.38 -5.70
N ALA A 169 21.81 20.44 -5.46
CA ALA A 169 21.74 21.58 -6.36
C ALA A 169 23.12 22.21 -6.66
N VAL A 170 23.99 22.32 -5.64
CA VAL A 170 25.37 22.85 -5.81
C VAL A 170 26.26 21.88 -6.61
N LYS A 171 26.02 20.57 -6.52
CA LYS A 171 26.73 19.57 -7.33
C LYS A 171 26.23 19.57 -8.76
N ASP A 172 24.93 19.74 -8.95
CA ASP A 172 24.31 19.79 -10.26
C ASP A 172 24.82 21.01 -11.05
N GLU A 173 24.96 22.17 -10.40
CA GLU A 173 25.62 23.35 -10.99
C GLU A 173 27.06 23.03 -11.47
N HIS A 174 27.84 22.31 -10.66
CA HIS A 174 29.19 21.92 -11.04
C HIS A 174 29.22 20.93 -12.21
N VAL A 175 28.26 19.99 -12.26
CA VAL A 175 28.15 19.03 -13.39
C VAL A 175 27.76 19.75 -14.67
N VAL A 176 26.82 20.69 -14.62
CA VAL A 176 26.42 21.52 -15.75
C VAL A 176 27.60 22.34 -16.28
N GLU A 177 28.40 22.92 -15.39
CA GLU A 177 29.61 23.66 -15.78
C GLU A 177 30.65 22.77 -16.47
N ARG A 178 30.83 21.53 -15.99
CA ARG A 178 31.72 20.55 -16.62
C ARG A 178 31.21 20.15 -18.01
N LEU A 179 29.91 19.95 -18.18
CA LEU A 179 29.29 19.69 -19.49
C LEU A 179 29.57 20.84 -20.46
N ARG A 180 29.34 22.09 -20.04
CA ARG A 180 29.65 23.28 -20.86
C ARG A 180 31.12 23.34 -21.26
N SER A 181 32.03 23.11 -20.32
CA SER A 181 33.47 23.15 -20.61
C SER A 181 33.89 22.07 -21.62
N LEU A 182 33.28 20.89 -21.56
CA LEU A 182 33.54 19.80 -22.50
C LEU A 182 32.98 20.12 -23.89
N GLU A 183 31.76 20.66 -23.98
CA GLU A 183 31.17 21.12 -25.24
C GLU A 183 32.03 22.20 -25.91
N GLU A 184 32.54 23.16 -25.13
CA GLU A 184 33.43 24.21 -25.64
C GLU A 184 34.76 23.63 -26.13
N GLN A 185 35.32 22.64 -25.44
CA GLN A 185 36.52 21.94 -25.89
C GLN A 185 36.28 21.20 -27.21
N THR A 186 35.16 20.50 -27.34
CA THR A 186 34.78 19.82 -28.60
C THR A 186 34.60 20.82 -29.74
N GLU A 187 33.98 21.98 -29.49
CA GLU A 187 33.84 23.03 -30.49
C GLU A 187 35.19 23.59 -30.93
N ARG A 188 36.09 23.89 -29.99
CA ARG A 188 37.45 24.38 -30.30
C ARG A 188 38.24 23.39 -31.12
N VAL A 189 38.21 22.11 -30.77
CA VAL A 189 38.89 21.05 -31.55
C VAL A 189 38.30 20.98 -32.95
N SER A 190 36.97 20.95 -33.09
CA SER A 190 36.32 20.93 -34.40
C SER A 190 36.61 22.18 -35.23
N HIS A 191 36.79 23.34 -34.60
CA HIS A 191 37.15 24.58 -35.27
C HIS A 191 38.58 24.52 -35.83
N LEU A 192 39.54 24.10 -35.01
CA LEU A 192 40.93 23.94 -35.42
C LEU A 192 41.09 22.89 -36.52
N GLU A 193 40.38 21.75 -36.42
CA GLU A 193 40.37 20.75 -37.48
C GLU A 193 39.86 21.31 -38.82
N ARG A 194 38.83 22.17 -38.77
CA ARG A 194 38.31 22.85 -39.95
C ARG A 194 39.29 23.86 -40.52
N GLU A 195 39.96 24.64 -39.69
CA GLU A 195 41.00 25.58 -40.15
C GLU A 195 42.16 24.84 -40.82
N ILE A 196 42.61 23.72 -40.25
CA ILE A 196 43.65 22.87 -40.84
C ILE A 196 43.20 22.33 -42.20
N ARG A 197 41.96 21.83 -42.32
CA ARG A 197 41.41 21.36 -43.61
C ARG A 197 41.29 22.48 -44.64
N ARG A 198 40.86 23.68 -44.22
CA ARG A 198 40.81 24.88 -45.09
C ARG A 198 42.20 25.27 -45.60
N LEU A 199 43.19 25.33 -44.71
CA LEU A 199 44.58 25.64 -45.08
C LEU A 199 45.22 24.57 -45.97
N ARG A 200 44.79 23.31 -45.84
CA ARG A 200 45.17 22.20 -46.74
C ARG A 200 44.43 22.22 -48.08
N GLY A 201 43.49 23.14 -48.31
CA GLY A 201 42.76 23.27 -49.57
C GLY A 201 41.62 22.25 -49.76
N GLU A 202 41.19 21.55 -48.71
CA GLU A 202 40.00 20.68 -48.75
C GLU A 202 38.70 21.46 -48.55
N THR A 203 37.65 21.10 -49.29
CA THR A 203 36.32 21.70 -49.13
C THR A 203 35.69 21.27 -47.80
N VAL A 204 35.44 22.22 -46.90
CA VAL A 204 34.90 21.98 -45.56
C VAL A 204 33.37 22.14 -45.56
N PRO A 205 32.58 21.08 -45.27
CA PRO A 205 31.14 21.21 -45.05
C PRO A 205 30.88 21.98 -43.74
N GLU A 206 29.89 22.88 -43.76
CA GLU A 206 29.50 23.67 -42.57
C GLU A 206 28.92 22.78 -41.45
N PRO A 207 29.10 23.19 -40.18
CA PRO A 207 28.58 22.42 -39.06
C PRO A 207 27.06 22.42 -39.06
N PRO A 208 26.40 21.33 -38.63
CA PRO A 208 24.98 21.39 -38.30
C PRO A 208 24.78 22.41 -37.17
N SER A 209 23.98 23.44 -37.44
CA SER A 209 23.54 24.42 -36.45
C SER A 209 22.89 23.70 -35.26
N LYS A 210 23.34 23.99 -34.04
CA LYS A 210 22.84 23.45 -32.76
C LYS A 210 21.35 23.77 -32.48
N ALA A 211 20.58 24.26 -33.44
CA ALA A 211 19.19 24.69 -33.26
C ALA A 211 18.16 23.54 -33.20
N LYS A 212 18.56 22.27 -33.10
CA LYS A 212 17.64 21.13 -32.97
C LYS A 212 18.22 20.02 -32.11
N GLU A 213 18.48 20.32 -30.85
CA GLU A 213 18.48 19.30 -29.80
C GLU A 213 17.78 19.90 -28.58
N GLU A 214 16.50 20.24 -28.79
CA GLU A 214 15.59 20.43 -27.66
C GLU A 214 15.39 19.05 -27.01
N ASP A 215 15.89 18.94 -25.79
CA ASP A 215 15.68 17.82 -24.90
C ASP A 215 14.17 17.49 -24.80
N PRO A 216 13.71 16.32 -25.29
CA PRO A 216 12.29 15.97 -25.29
C PRO A 216 11.71 15.71 -23.89
N THR A 217 12.48 15.95 -22.82
CA THR A 217 12.03 15.75 -21.45
C THR A 217 11.37 16.97 -20.80
N LEU A 218 11.55 18.19 -21.34
CA LEU A 218 10.89 19.39 -20.78
C LEU A 218 9.47 19.64 -21.30
N VAL A 219 9.06 18.99 -22.39
CA VAL A 219 7.68 19.12 -22.91
C VAL A 219 6.67 18.29 -22.09
N LYS A 220 7.13 17.24 -21.39
CA LYS A 220 6.24 16.33 -20.64
C LYS A 220 5.81 16.82 -19.26
N GLU A 221 6.46 17.84 -18.69
CA GLU A 221 6.00 18.43 -17.43
C GLU A 221 4.97 19.56 -17.67
N GLY A 222 5.09 20.32 -18.76
CA GLY A 222 4.11 21.35 -19.12
C GLY A 222 2.74 20.80 -19.51
N GLU A 223 2.67 19.67 -20.23
CA GLU A 223 1.38 19.05 -20.58
C GLU A 223 0.63 18.47 -19.37
N LYS A 224 1.35 18.10 -18.30
CA LYS A 224 0.72 17.59 -17.07
C LYS A 224 0.13 18.71 -16.22
N GLU A 225 0.76 19.88 -16.15
CA GLU A 225 0.16 21.02 -15.44
C GLU A 225 -1.08 21.57 -16.15
N VAL A 226 -1.08 21.66 -17.49
CA VAL A 226 -2.23 22.19 -18.24
C VAL A 226 -3.44 21.24 -18.16
N GLN A 227 -3.23 19.92 -18.09
CA GLN A 227 -4.32 18.95 -17.98
C GLN A 227 -4.94 18.89 -16.57
N VAL A 228 -4.22 19.27 -15.52
CA VAL A 228 -4.75 19.32 -14.14
C VAL A 228 -5.54 20.61 -13.89
N VAL A 229 -5.19 21.72 -14.57
CA VAL A 229 -5.91 23.00 -14.45
C VAL A 229 -7.19 23.01 -15.29
N ALA A 230 -7.25 22.26 -16.40
CA ALA A 230 -8.46 22.14 -17.23
C ALA A 230 -9.49 21.12 -16.70
N ALA A 231 -9.15 20.35 -15.65
CA ALA A 231 -10.01 19.32 -15.06
C ALA A 231 -10.49 19.64 -13.63
N SER A 232 -10.36 20.90 -13.19
CA SER A 232 -10.92 21.41 -11.93
C SER A 232 -12.07 22.39 -12.16
#